data_AF-A0A4Q9MXC5-F1
#
_entry.id   AF-A0A4Q9MXC5-F1
#
_cell.length_a   1.000
_cell.length_b   1.000
_cell.length_c   1.000
_cell.angle_alpha   90.00
_cell.angle_beta   90.00
_cell.angle_gamma   90.00
#
_symmetry.space_group_name_H-M   'P 1'
#
loop_
_entity.id
_entity.type
_entity.pdbx_description
1 polymer ?
#
loop_
_entity_poly.entity_id
_entity_poly.type
_entity_poly.pdbx_seq_one_letter_code
_entity_poly.pdbx_strand_id
1 'polypeptide(L)'
;MFSRLLPLLLLAVPPAFASASPQLRLLHRVFHPSLPAAPFSERATLQTLGSGPAAQTRLVPSETFADDLLEYASAVEGLNGALYQIALEHPGDADQTQWATSSVPACHLPSSTSESFTVHLDQHGTPLSLDYFLAPIPHNGACPKPKSRKASASAGSSPAQFRPIANTTVAFRFPTFPPLPALRVPSPVTAEGKPVEAVREKSFIEKYWMYMVIALIAMTFAPAPAEEGEGQGQGSGGRK
;
A
#
# COMPACT_ATOMS: atom_id res chain seq x y z
N MET A 1 -48.59 60.11 -24.74
CA MET A 1 -47.52 59.12 -25.00
C MET A 1 -46.62 59.08 -23.78
N PHE A 2 -46.90 58.20 -22.82
CA PHE A 2 -46.12 58.08 -21.57
C PHE A 2 -45.12 56.93 -21.72
N SER A 3 -43.83 57.27 -21.84
CA SER A 3 -42.73 56.32 -21.89
C SER A 3 -42.40 55.88 -20.46
N ARG A 4 -42.61 54.59 -20.15
CA ARG A 4 -42.21 53.98 -18.87
C ARG A 4 -40.78 53.45 -19.01
N LEU A 5 -39.85 54.11 -18.33
CA LEU A 5 -38.48 53.60 -18.10
C LEU A 5 -38.53 52.52 -17.02
N LEU A 6 -38.13 51.31 -17.39
CA LEU A 6 -37.99 50.15 -16.52
C LEU A 6 -36.61 50.18 -15.82
N PRO A 7 -36.49 50.00 -14.50
CA PRO A 7 -35.19 50.00 -13.84
C PRO A 7 -34.50 48.63 -14.01
N LEU A 8 -33.24 48.67 -14.44
CA LEU A 8 -32.36 47.51 -14.59
C LEU A 8 -31.91 47.04 -13.19
N LEU A 9 -32.38 45.88 -12.74
CA LEU A 9 -31.94 45.25 -11.49
C LEU A 9 -30.64 44.48 -11.76
N LEU A 10 -29.49 45.01 -11.31
CA LEU A 10 -28.21 44.29 -11.33
C LEU A 10 -28.22 43.20 -10.24
N LEU A 11 -28.41 41.95 -10.66
CA LEU A 11 -28.17 40.76 -9.85
C LEU A 11 -26.65 40.57 -9.68
N ALA A 12 -26.14 40.88 -8.48
CA ALA A 12 -24.79 40.52 -8.07
C ALA A 12 -24.73 38.99 -7.86
N VAL A 13 -24.09 38.28 -8.79
CA VAL A 13 -23.78 36.87 -8.66
C VAL A 13 -22.59 36.73 -7.68
N PRO A 14 -22.74 36.03 -6.55
CA PRO A 14 -21.60 35.77 -5.66
C PRO A 14 -20.58 34.88 -6.39
N PRO A 15 -19.27 35.12 -6.24
CA PRO A 15 -18.26 34.27 -6.82
C PRO A 15 -18.39 32.88 -6.20
N ALA A 16 -18.71 31.89 -7.03
CA ALA A 16 -18.61 30.50 -6.64
C ALA A 16 -17.13 30.24 -6.31
N PHE A 17 -16.83 30.02 -5.03
CA PHE A 17 -15.57 29.43 -4.62
C PHE A 17 -15.51 28.02 -5.24
N ALA A 18 -14.89 27.92 -6.40
CA ALA A 18 -14.50 26.64 -6.95
C ALA A 18 -13.51 26.04 -5.95
N SER A 19 -13.93 24.99 -5.24
CA SER A 19 -13.01 24.16 -4.46
C SER A 19 -12.06 23.53 -5.48
N ALA A 20 -10.91 24.16 -5.69
CA ALA A 20 -9.85 23.62 -6.52
C ALA A 20 -9.38 22.35 -5.81
N SER A 21 -9.63 21.20 -6.43
CA SER A 21 -9.04 19.93 -6.02
C SER A 21 -7.52 20.08 -5.96
N PRO A 22 -6.85 19.60 -4.90
CA PRO A 22 -5.41 19.77 -4.73
C PRO A 22 -4.70 19.10 -5.91
N GLN A 23 -4.00 19.92 -6.69
CA GLN A 23 -3.27 19.53 -7.89
C GLN A 23 -1.78 19.51 -7.55
N LEU A 24 -1.14 18.35 -7.63
CA LEU A 24 0.29 18.22 -7.32
C LEU A 24 1.09 18.17 -8.61
N ARG A 25 2.14 18.98 -8.71
CA ARG A 25 2.99 19.06 -9.90
C ARG A 25 4.24 18.23 -9.71
N LEU A 26 4.51 17.40 -10.70
CA LEU A 26 5.72 16.61 -10.82
C LEU A 26 6.59 17.26 -11.87
N LEU A 27 7.85 17.48 -11.51
CA LEU A 27 8.85 18.04 -12.40
C LEU A 27 9.97 17.04 -12.64
N HIS A 28 10.72 17.22 -13.72
CA HIS A 28 11.85 16.36 -14.04
C HIS A 28 13.05 17.13 -14.58
N ARG A 29 14.21 16.49 -14.49
CA ARG A 29 15.43 16.91 -15.17
C ARG A 29 16.39 15.73 -15.30
N VAL A 30 17.46 15.93 -16.05
CA VAL A 30 18.63 15.08 -15.98
C VAL A 30 19.78 15.80 -15.29
N PHE A 31 20.47 15.07 -14.41
CA PHE A 31 21.60 15.55 -13.64
C PHE A 31 22.83 14.71 -13.92
N HIS A 32 23.95 15.38 -14.20
CA HIS A 32 25.28 14.78 -14.23
C HIS A 32 26.30 15.87 -13.86
N PRO A 33 27.35 15.58 -13.09
CA PRO A 33 28.33 16.60 -12.67
C PRO A 33 29.06 17.34 -13.81
N SER A 34 29.13 16.72 -15.00
CA SER A 34 29.75 17.35 -16.18
C SER A 34 28.77 18.19 -17.02
N LEU A 35 27.48 18.20 -16.68
CA LEU A 35 26.47 19.01 -17.35
C LEU A 35 26.21 20.29 -16.55
N PRO A 36 25.85 21.39 -17.21
CA PRO A 36 25.38 22.58 -16.51
C PRO A 36 24.14 22.25 -15.68
N ALA A 37 23.97 22.94 -14.55
CA ALA A 37 22.80 22.77 -13.70
C ALA A 37 21.53 23.18 -14.47
N ALA A 38 20.75 22.18 -14.90
CA ALA A 38 19.49 22.40 -15.59
C ALA A 38 18.36 22.66 -14.59
N PRO A 39 17.45 23.62 -14.87
CA PRO A 39 16.23 23.78 -14.10
C PRO A 39 15.31 22.57 -14.32
N PHE A 40 14.39 22.35 -13.38
CA PHE A 40 13.34 21.37 -13.52
C PHE A 40 12.30 21.82 -14.56
N SER A 41 11.95 20.94 -15.51
CA SER A 41 10.82 21.12 -16.43
C SER A 41 9.58 20.39 -15.91
N GLU A 42 8.39 20.81 -16.36
CA GLU A 42 7.15 20.17 -15.92
C GLU A 42 7.01 18.80 -16.58
N ARG A 43 6.86 17.77 -15.76
CA ARG A 43 6.71 16.40 -16.24
C ARG A 43 5.25 16.01 -16.38
N ALA A 44 4.52 16.19 -15.29
CA ALA A 44 3.15 15.73 -15.18
C ALA A 44 2.47 16.39 -14.00
N THR A 45 1.15 16.34 -14.00
CA THR A 45 0.33 16.78 -12.90
C THR A 45 -0.53 15.64 -12.37
N LEU A 46 -0.54 15.45 -11.05
CA LEU A 46 -1.43 14.55 -10.35
C LEU A 46 -2.75 15.25 -10.00
N GLN A 47 -3.84 14.68 -10.50
CA GLN A 47 -5.19 15.10 -10.20
C GLN A 47 -5.87 14.03 -9.34
N THR A 48 -6.40 14.43 -8.20
CA THR A 48 -7.19 13.55 -7.33
C THR A 48 -8.67 13.77 -7.62
N LEU A 49 -9.34 12.72 -8.06
CA LEU A 49 -10.77 12.69 -8.39
C LEU A 49 -11.52 12.04 -7.23
N GLY A 50 -12.40 12.80 -6.59
CA GLY A 50 -13.18 12.35 -5.43
C GLY A 50 -12.45 12.57 -4.11
N SER A 51 -13.04 12.06 -3.03
CA SER A 51 -12.55 12.21 -1.66
C SER A 51 -12.71 10.89 -0.88
N GLY A 52 -11.87 10.68 0.12
CA GLY A 52 -11.87 9.47 0.95
C GLY A 52 -11.19 8.26 0.29
N PRO A 53 -11.48 7.04 0.77
CA PRO A 53 -10.73 5.82 0.39
C PRO A 53 -10.96 5.37 -1.06
N ALA A 54 -11.99 5.89 -1.72
CA ALA A 54 -12.32 5.62 -3.12
C ALA A 54 -11.78 6.71 -4.08
N ALA A 55 -11.03 7.69 -3.58
CA ALA A 55 -10.44 8.72 -4.41
C ALA A 55 -9.53 8.08 -5.48
N GLN A 56 -9.73 8.47 -6.73
CA GLN A 56 -8.93 8.00 -7.85
C GLN A 56 -7.85 9.04 -8.16
N THR A 57 -6.64 8.57 -8.41
CA THR A 57 -5.53 9.44 -8.81
C THR A 57 -5.30 9.29 -10.30
N ARG A 58 -5.25 10.42 -11.01
CA ARG A 58 -4.93 10.47 -12.42
C ARG A 58 -3.65 11.28 -12.61
N LEU A 59 -2.69 10.70 -13.33
CA LEU A 59 -1.50 11.40 -13.80
C LEU A 59 -1.77 11.94 -15.20
N VAL A 60 -1.57 13.25 -15.39
CA VAL A 60 -1.71 13.95 -16.66
C VAL A 60 -0.32 14.42 -17.09
N PRO A 61 0.30 13.81 -18.11
CA PRO A 61 1.61 14.26 -18.61
C PRO A 61 1.56 15.70 -19.12
N SER A 62 2.68 16.41 -18.99
CA SER A 62 2.90 17.71 -19.64
C SER A 62 3.01 17.53 -21.15
N GLU A 63 2.62 18.56 -21.90
CA GLU A 63 2.74 18.58 -23.36
C GLU A 63 4.22 18.53 -23.81
N THR A 64 5.13 19.10 -23.00
CA THR A 64 6.57 19.15 -23.30
C THR A 64 7.30 17.86 -22.94
N PHE A 65 6.67 16.94 -22.22
CA PHE A 65 7.36 15.79 -21.62
C PHE A 65 8.09 14.93 -22.65
N ALA A 66 7.49 14.69 -23.81
CA ALA A 66 8.11 13.87 -24.86
C ALA A 66 9.33 14.55 -25.48
N ASP A 67 9.26 15.87 -25.69
CA ASP A 67 10.36 16.66 -26.27
C ASP A 67 11.51 16.81 -25.26
N ASP A 68 11.19 17.05 -23.98
CA ASP A 68 12.15 17.12 -22.88
C ASP A 68 12.96 15.80 -22.78
N LEU A 69 12.31 14.65 -22.94
CA LEU A 69 12.99 13.36 -22.94
C LEU A 69 13.97 13.20 -24.11
N LEU A 70 13.62 13.70 -25.30
CA LEU A 70 14.51 13.66 -26.47
C LEU A 70 15.73 14.56 -26.27
N GLU A 71 15.54 15.77 -25.76
CA GLU A 71 16.63 16.68 -25.40
C GLU A 71 17.56 16.03 -24.38
N TYR A 72 16.99 15.46 -23.31
CA TYR A 72 17.77 14.79 -22.27
C TYR A 72 18.53 13.57 -22.78
N ALA A 73 17.94 12.79 -23.68
CA ALA A 73 18.62 11.65 -24.29
C ALA A 73 19.88 12.08 -25.05
N SER A 74 19.81 13.20 -25.78
CA SER A 74 20.96 13.77 -26.48
C SER A 74 22.00 14.37 -25.53
N ALA A 75 21.56 15.04 -24.45
CA ALA A 75 22.45 15.69 -23.49
C ALA A 75 23.30 14.68 -22.72
N VAL A 76 22.80 13.46 -22.52
CA VAL A 76 23.52 12.40 -21.78
C VAL A 76 24.14 11.33 -22.66
N GLU A 77 24.10 11.49 -23.97
CA GLU A 77 24.72 10.56 -24.88
C GLU A 77 26.23 10.45 -24.60
N GLY A 78 26.70 9.23 -24.33
CA GLY A 78 28.10 8.97 -23.98
C GLY A 78 28.48 9.29 -22.53
N LEU A 79 27.57 9.81 -21.70
CA LEU A 79 27.81 10.03 -20.28
C LEU A 79 27.42 8.79 -19.45
N ASN A 80 28.34 8.32 -18.61
CA ASN A 80 28.07 7.24 -17.67
C ASN A 80 27.69 7.83 -16.30
N GLY A 81 26.67 7.28 -15.66
CA GLY A 81 26.26 7.72 -14.32
C GLY A 81 25.35 8.95 -14.30
N ALA A 82 24.77 9.36 -15.44
CA ALA A 82 23.72 10.36 -15.46
C ALA A 82 22.47 9.87 -14.70
N LEU A 83 21.83 10.78 -13.97
CA LEU A 83 20.64 10.53 -13.17
C LEU A 83 19.45 11.26 -13.74
N TYR A 84 18.33 10.56 -13.89
CA TYR A 84 17.03 11.16 -14.14
C TYR A 84 16.37 11.46 -12.79
N GLN A 85 16.09 12.74 -12.55
CA GLN A 85 15.55 13.21 -11.28
C GLN A 85 14.12 13.67 -11.45
N ILE A 86 13.27 13.30 -10.50
CA ILE A 86 11.88 13.76 -10.39
C ILE A 86 11.74 14.55 -9.11
N ALA A 87 11.13 15.72 -9.19
CA ALA A 87 10.80 16.54 -8.04
C ALA A 87 9.28 16.64 -7.87
N LEU A 88 8.83 16.69 -6.62
CA LEU A 88 7.46 17.00 -6.23
C LEU A 88 7.43 18.42 -5.68
N GLU A 89 6.63 19.29 -6.31
CA GLU A 89 6.40 20.66 -5.84
C GLU A 89 5.48 20.64 -4.61
N HIS A 90 5.91 21.33 -3.55
CA HIS A 90 5.10 21.51 -2.34
C HIS A 90 4.13 22.70 -2.51
N PRO A 91 2.86 22.57 -2.09
CA PRO A 91 1.90 23.67 -2.20
C PRO A 91 2.37 24.92 -1.44
N GLY A 92 2.62 26.00 -2.18
CA GLY A 92 3.04 27.29 -1.61
C GLY A 92 4.57 27.51 -1.61
N ASP A 93 5.36 26.51 -1.99
CA ASP A 93 6.82 26.61 -2.03
C ASP A 93 7.34 26.61 -3.47
N ALA A 94 7.74 27.80 -3.94
CA ALA A 94 8.33 27.99 -5.26
C ALA A 94 9.85 27.70 -5.31
N ASP A 95 10.48 27.46 -4.16
CA ASP A 95 11.92 27.19 -4.09
C ASP A 95 12.22 25.71 -4.42
N GLN A 96 12.88 25.50 -5.56
CA GLN A 96 13.25 24.16 -6.05
C GLN A 96 14.15 23.39 -5.07
N THR A 97 14.84 24.07 -4.15
CA THR A 97 15.72 23.42 -3.18
C THR A 97 14.96 22.71 -2.06
N GLN A 98 13.71 23.09 -1.82
CA GLN A 98 12.85 22.50 -0.78
C GLN A 98 12.03 21.31 -1.31
N TRP A 99 12.01 21.11 -2.63
CA TRP A 99 11.20 20.06 -3.25
C TRP A 99 11.73 18.66 -2.96
N ALA A 100 10.81 17.73 -2.69
CA ALA A 100 11.14 16.34 -2.49
C ALA A 100 11.59 15.72 -3.83
N THR A 101 12.85 15.28 -3.90
CA THR A 101 13.46 14.77 -5.13
C THR A 101 13.77 13.27 -5.02
N SER A 102 13.39 12.50 -6.03
CA SER A 102 13.78 11.10 -6.22
C SER A 102 14.61 10.97 -7.49
N SER A 103 15.53 10.00 -7.55
CA SER A 103 16.47 9.87 -8.67
C SER A 103 16.69 8.42 -9.07
N VAL A 104 16.76 8.18 -10.38
CA VAL A 104 17.08 6.88 -10.97
C VAL A 104 18.19 7.03 -12.01
N PRO A 105 19.01 6.01 -12.27
CA PRO A 105 19.97 6.07 -13.36
C PRO A 105 19.26 6.30 -14.71
N ALA A 106 19.65 7.35 -15.44
CA ALA A 106 19.01 7.72 -16.71
C ALA A 106 19.14 6.62 -17.78
N CYS A 107 20.19 5.81 -17.68
CA CYS A 107 20.43 4.65 -18.56
C CYS A 107 19.31 3.59 -18.53
N HIS A 108 18.45 3.57 -17.50
CA HIS A 108 17.34 2.63 -17.39
C HIS A 108 16.08 3.10 -18.13
N LEU A 109 15.96 4.40 -18.45
CA LEU A 109 14.78 4.95 -19.15
C LEU A 109 14.47 4.26 -20.49
N PRO A 110 15.45 4.01 -21.39
CA PRO A 110 15.16 3.42 -22.71
C PRO A 110 14.60 1.99 -22.64
N SER A 111 14.97 1.22 -21.61
CA SER A 111 14.54 -0.17 -21.43
C SER A 111 13.34 -0.32 -20.52
N SER A 112 12.90 0.77 -19.87
CA SER A 112 11.78 0.74 -18.93
C SER A 112 10.45 0.71 -19.67
N THR A 113 9.57 -0.18 -19.26
CA THR A 113 8.21 -0.33 -19.81
C THR A 113 7.14 0.16 -18.85
N SER A 114 7.49 0.30 -17.57
CA SER A 114 6.58 0.72 -16.52
C SER A 114 7.29 1.58 -15.49
N GLU A 115 6.52 2.44 -14.85
CA GLU A 115 6.99 3.30 -13.79
C GLU A 115 5.96 3.43 -12.67
N SER A 116 6.45 3.74 -11.47
CA SER A 116 5.61 3.91 -10.30
C SER A 116 6.04 5.11 -9.49
N PHE A 117 5.06 5.91 -9.08
CA PHE A 117 5.22 7.01 -8.16
C PHE A 117 4.51 6.69 -6.86
N THR A 118 5.23 6.82 -5.74
CA THR A 118 4.62 6.77 -4.41
C THR A 118 4.80 8.13 -3.76
N VAL A 119 3.69 8.84 -3.56
CA VAL A 119 3.69 10.13 -2.88
C VAL A 119 3.26 9.90 -1.44
N HIS A 120 4.13 10.22 -0.50
CA HIS A 120 3.83 10.15 0.92
C HIS A 120 3.24 11.49 1.36
N LEU A 121 2.06 11.41 1.94
CA LEU A 121 1.30 12.53 2.46
C LEU A 121 1.39 12.54 3.99
N ASP A 122 1.20 13.70 4.61
CA ASP A 122 1.02 13.80 6.05
C ASP A 122 -0.40 13.40 6.48
N GLN A 123 -0.71 13.56 7.78
CA GLN A 123 -2.05 13.30 8.34
C GLN A 123 -3.14 14.25 7.82
N HIS A 124 -2.75 15.38 7.22
CA HIS A 124 -3.63 16.41 6.67
C HIS A 124 -3.75 16.31 5.13
N GLY A 125 -3.04 15.39 4.49
CA GLY A 125 -3.00 15.22 3.03
C GLY A 125 -1.98 16.11 2.31
N THR A 126 -1.08 16.77 3.04
CA THR A 126 0.01 17.57 2.47
C THR A 126 1.12 16.64 1.95
N PRO A 127 1.66 16.84 0.74
CA PRO A 127 2.80 16.08 0.25
C PRO A 127 4.04 16.29 1.11
N LEU A 128 4.71 15.21 1.48
CA LEU A 128 5.94 15.25 2.27
C LEU A 128 7.13 14.74 1.46
N SER A 129 7.01 13.55 0.84
CA SER A 129 8.08 12.93 0.08
C SER A 129 7.57 12.17 -1.15
N LEU A 130 8.50 11.85 -2.05
CA LEU A 130 8.24 11.17 -3.31
C LEU A 130 9.24 10.03 -3.50
N ASP A 131 8.71 8.84 -3.81
CA ASP A 131 9.49 7.74 -4.35
C ASP A 131 9.16 7.53 -5.83
N TYR A 132 10.19 7.37 -6.66
CA TYR A 132 10.06 7.08 -8.08
C TYR A 132 10.83 5.82 -8.43
N PHE A 133 10.16 4.88 -9.09
CA PHE A 133 10.76 3.63 -9.55
C PHE A 133 10.45 3.36 -11.01
N LEU A 134 11.41 2.72 -11.66
CA LEU A 134 11.33 2.24 -13.04
C LEU A 134 11.34 0.71 -13.05
N ALA A 135 10.70 0.11 -14.06
CA ALA A 135 10.79 -1.31 -14.32
C ALA A 135 10.69 -1.61 -15.83
N PRO A 136 11.38 -2.65 -16.32
CA PRO A 136 12.26 -3.56 -15.57
C PRO A 136 13.65 -2.96 -15.29
N ILE A 137 14.19 -3.22 -14.11
CA ILE A 137 15.59 -2.96 -13.77
C ILE A 137 16.31 -4.31 -13.66
N PRO A 138 17.50 -4.47 -14.24
CA PRO A 138 18.32 -5.67 -14.05
C PRO A 138 18.55 -5.97 -12.56
N HIS A 139 18.64 -7.24 -12.16
CA HIS A 139 18.83 -7.62 -10.75
C HIS A 139 20.10 -7.01 -10.12
N ASN A 140 21.12 -6.73 -10.93
CA ASN A 140 22.35 -6.09 -10.46
C ASN A 140 22.27 -4.55 -10.44
N GLY A 141 21.14 -3.95 -10.81
CA GLY A 141 20.93 -2.50 -10.87
C GLY A 141 21.79 -1.75 -11.88
N ALA A 142 22.66 -2.47 -12.61
CA ALA A 142 23.68 -1.88 -13.46
C ALA A 142 23.10 -1.44 -14.80
N CYS A 143 23.62 -0.32 -15.32
CA CYS A 143 23.27 0.14 -16.66
C CYS A 143 23.60 -0.92 -17.71
N PRO A 144 22.74 -1.10 -18.74
CA PRO A 144 23.05 -1.97 -19.88
C PRO A 144 24.37 -1.56 -20.52
N LYS A 145 25.29 -2.51 -20.71
CA LYS A 145 26.55 -2.22 -21.40
C LYS A 145 26.25 -1.90 -22.88
N PRO A 146 26.81 -0.83 -23.44
CA PRO A 146 26.72 -0.61 -24.89
C PRO A 146 27.31 -1.84 -25.58
N LYS A 147 26.53 -2.50 -26.44
CA LYS A 147 27.05 -3.63 -27.22
C LYS A 147 28.22 -3.10 -28.05
N SER A 148 29.44 -3.60 -27.80
CA SER A 148 30.61 -3.21 -28.60
C SER A 148 30.34 -3.59 -30.04
N ARG A 149 30.09 -2.62 -30.91
CA ARG A 149 29.92 -2.83 -32.34
C ARG A 149 31.25 -3.30 -32.93
N LYS A 150 31.50 -4.61 -32.98
CA LYS A 150 32.29 -5.20 -34.06
C LYS A 150 31.31 -5.48 -35.20
N ALA A 151 31.56 -4.86 -36.35
CA ALA A 151 30.87 -5.02 -37.64
C ALA A 151 29.49 -4.35 -37.81
N SER A 152 29.48 -3.07 -38.19
CA SER A 152 28.99 -2.62 -39.52
C SER A 152 28.92 -1.08 -39.55
N ALA A 153 29.71 -0.50 -40.44
CA ALA A 153 29.85 0.94 -40.63
C ALA A 153 28.74 1.52 -41.54
N SER A 154 27.47 1.18 -41.31
CA SER A 154 26.37 1.68 -42.16
C SER A 154 25.01 1.85 -41.48
N ALA A 155 24.95 1.88 -40.16
CA ALA A 155 23.76 2.36 -39.44
C ALA A 155 24.22 3.26 -38.31
N GLY A 156 23.97 4.56 -38.42
CA GLY A 156 24.17 5.53 -37.35
C GLY A 156 23.70 4.92 -36.03
N SER A 157 24.53 4.97 -35.00
CA SER A 157 24.11 4.62 -33.64
C SER A 157 22.95 5.51 -33.30
N SER A 158 21.73 5.01 -33.42
CA SER A 158 20.58 5.72 -32.91
C SER A 158 20.85 5.95 -31.42
N PRO A 159 20.81 7.20 -30.95
CA PRO A 159 20.99 7.50 -29.54
C PRO A 159 19.99 6.67 -28.74
N ALA A 160 20.32 6.34 -27.49
CA ALA A 160 19.37 5.69 -26.60
C ALA A 160 18.14 6.59 -26.46
N GLN A 161 17.06 6.27 -27.20
CA GLN A 161 15.88 7.13 -27.25
C GLN A 161 15.12 6.98 -25.93
N PHE A 162 15.15 8.01 -25.10
CA PHE A 162 14.18 8.12 -24.03
C PHE A 162 12.79 8.28 -24.66
N ARG A 163 11.84 7.48 -24.18
CA ARG A 163 10.46 7.49 -24.67
C ARG A 163 9.52 7.63 -23.49
N PRO A 164 8.35 8.26 -23.69
CA PRO A 164 7.30 8.24 -22.68
C PRO A 164 6.94 6.81 -22.31
N ILE A 165 6.94 6.53 -21.00
CA ILE A 165 6.57 5.22 -20.46
C ILE A 165 5.04 5.14 -20.46
N ALA A 166 4.49 4.11 -21.09
CA ALA A 166 3.04 3.97 -21.25
C ALA A 166 2.35 3.47 -19.98
N ASN A 167 3.02 2.65 -19.17
CA ASN A 167 2.44 2.05 -17.98
C ASN A 167 2.90 2.79 -16.72
N THR A 168 2.09 3.74 -16.28
CA THR A 168 2.40 4.59 -15.13
C THR A 168 1.43 4.30 -13.99
N THR A 169 1.97 4.03 -12.81
CA THR A 169 1.19 3.79 -11.59
C THR A 169 1.47 4.89 -10.58
N VAL A 170 0.43 5.36 -9.89
CA VAL A 170 0.56 6.38 -8.84
C VAL A 170 -0.17 5.90 -7.60
N ALA A 171 0.50 5.99 -6.45
CA ALA A 171 -0.04 5.61 -5.17
C ALA A 171 0.19 6.72 -4.14
N PHE A 172 -0.85 7.10 -3.42
CA PHE A 172 -0.72 7.91 -2.21
C PHE A 172 -0.53 7.00 -0.99
N ARG A 173 0.36 7.42 -0.09
CA ARG A 173 0.62 6.75 1.18
C ARG A 173 0.39 7.75 2.30
N PHE A 174 -0.40 7.33 3.28
CA PHE A 174 -0.69 8.11 4.49
C PHE A 174 0.03 7.48 5.68
N PRO A 175 0.38 8.28 6.71
CA PRO A 175 0.97 7.75 7.91
C PRO A 175 0.00 6.78 8.58
N THR A 176 0.49 5.59 8.92
CA THR A 176 -0.26 4.59 9.68
C THR A 176 0.16 4.67 11.15
N PHE A 177 -0.80 4.60 12.06
CA PHE A 177 -0.48 4.47 13.48
C PHE A 177 0.23 3.13 13.74
N PRO A 178 1.27 3.11 14.59
CA PRO A 178 1.89 1.86 14.99
C PRO A 178 0.87 0.98 15.72
N PRO A 179 1.05 -0.35 15.67
CA PRO A 179 0.20 -1.25 16.44
C PRO A 179 0.30 -0.93 17.93
N LEU A 180 -0.85 -0.91 18.62
CA LEU A 180 -0.89 -0.65 20.06
C LEU A 180 -0.12 -1.75 20.81
N PRO A 181 0.66 -1.40 21.84
CA PRO A 181 1.38 -2.40 22.64
C PRO A 181 0.38 -3.35 23.30
N ALA A 182 0.65 -4.65 23.24
CA ALA A 182 -0.15 -5.65 23.92
C ALA A 182 0.09 -5.54 25.44
N LEU A 183 -0.77 -4.80 26.13
CA LEU A 183 -0.78 -4.75 27.58
C LEU A 183 -1.24 -6.12 28.10
N ARG A 184 -0.46 -6.71 29.00
CA ARG A 184 -0.93 -7.89 29.74
C ARG A 184 -2.14 -7.46 30.54
N VAL A 185 -3.26 -8.17 30.35
CA VAL A 185 -4.42 -8.01 31.22
C VAL A 185 -3.97 -8.41 32.62
N PRO A 186 -4.15 -7.55 33.64
CA PRO A 186 -3.83 -7.94 35.01
C PRO A 186 -4.64 -9.18 35.37
N SER A 187 -4.04 -10.09 36.13
CA SER A 187 -4.78 -11.25 36.67
C SER A 187 -6.06 -10.75 37.35
N PRO A 188 -7.21 -11.42 37.16
CA PRO A 188 -8.44 -11.04 37.83
C PRO A 188 -8.20 -10.94 39.34
N VAL A 189 -8.52 -9.79 39.92
CA VAL A 189 -8.47 -9.55 41.36
C VAL A 189 -9.88 -9.59 41.93
N THR A 190 -10.03 -10.12 43.15
CA THR A 190 -11.28 -9.99 43.90
C THR A 190 -11.49 -8.53 44.32
N ALA A 191 -12.68 -8.16 44.83
CA ALA A 191 -12.96 -6.80 45.31
C ALA A 191 -11.99 -6.34 46.44
N GLU A 192 -11.33 -7.30 47.09
CA GLU A 192 -10.35 -7.14 48.16
C GLU A 192 -8.89 -7.12 47.65
N GLY A 193 -8.67 -7.10 46.33
CA GLY A 193 -7.35 -6.94 45.71
C GLY A 193 -6.46 -8.20 45.75
N LYS A 194 -7.00 -9.36 46.11
CA LYS A 194 -6.26 -10.63 46.10
C LYS A 194 -6.40 -11.31 44.73
N PRO A 195 -5.36 -12.01 44.23
CA PRO A 195 -5.49 -12.81 43.02
C PRO A 195 -6.65 -13.80 43.17
N VAL A 196 -7.54 -13.88 42.17
CA VAL A 196 -8.61 -14.89 42.16
C VAL A 196 -7.94 -16.27 42.09
N GLU A 197 -7.92 -16.98 43.22
CA GLU A 197 -7.49 -18.37 43.25
C GLU A 197 -8.43 -19.20 42.38
N ALA A 198 -7.87 -19.99 41.47
CA ALA A 198 -8.66 -20.92 40.68
C ALA A 198 -9.43 -21.84 41.63
N VAL A 199 -10.75 -21.94 41.44
CA VAL A 199 -11.59 -22.80 42.27
C VAL A 199 -11.02 -24.23 42.21
N ARG A 200 -10.53 -24.72 43.35
CA ARG A 200 -9.90 -26.04 43.45
C ARG A 200 -10.86 -27.10 42.90
N GLU A 201 -10.48 -27.72 41.79
CA GLU A 201 -11.24 -28.83 41.23
C GLU A 201 -11.25 -29.99 42.24
N LYS A 202 -12.44 -30.45 42.63
CA LYS A 202 -12.58 -31.58 43.56
C LYS A 202 -12.04 -32.84 42.92
N SER A 203 -11.30 -33.63 43.69
CA SER A 203 -10.72 -34.89 43.19
C SER A 203 -11.83 -35.90 42.82
N PHE A 204 -11.54 -36.81 41.88
CA PHE A 204 -12.49 -37.85 41.47
C PHE A 204 -13.00 -38.67 42.66
N ILE A 205 -12.11 -39.03 43.60
CA ILE A 205 -12.51 -39.75 44.82
C ILE A 205 -13.46 -38.88 45.68
N GLU A 206 -13.17 -37.59 45.88
CA GLU A 206 -14.06 -36.69 46.62
C GLU A 206 -15.46 -36.57 45.97
N LYS A 207 -15.52 -36.64 44.65
CA LYS A 207 -16.78 -36.56 43.91
C LYS A 207 -17.57 -37.87 43.90
N TYR A 208 -16.89 -39.02 43.91
CA TYR A 208 -17.52 -40.32 43.66
C TYR A 208 -17.36 -41.38 44.78
N TRP A 209 -16.78 -41.03 45.93
CA TRP A 209 -16.59 -41.98 47.04
C TRP A 209 -17.88 -42.67 47.48
N MET A 210 -19.00 -41.94 47.50
CA MET A 210 -20.30 -42.49 47.90
C MET A 210 -20.74 -43.62 46.96
N TYR A 211 -20.53 -43.49 45.65
CA TYR A 211 -20.86 -44.55 44.68
C TYR A 211 -19.96 -45.77 44.84
N MET A 212 -18.67 -45.57 45.16
CA MET A 212 -17.75 -46.69 45.44
C MET A 212 -18.19 -47.47 46.67
N VAL A 213 -18.63 -46.79 47.73
CA VAL A 213 -19.17 -47.44 48.94
C VAL A 213 -20.45 -48.21 48.63
N ILE A 214 -21.38 -47.62 47.88
CA ILE A 214 -22.63 -48.29 47.48
C ILE A 214 -22.33 -49.53 46.63
N ALA A 215 -21.41 -49.45 45.67
CA ALA A 215 -21.00 -50.58 44.85
C ALA A 215 -20.37 -51.70 45.67
N LEU A 216 -19.51 -51.38 46.64
CA LEU A 216 -18.90 -52.34 47.56
C LEU A 216 -19.95 -53.05 48.42
N ILE A 217 -20.89 -52.30 48.99
CA ILE A 217 -21.99 -52.87 49.78
C ILE A 217 -22.84 -53.78 48.89
N ALA A 218 -23.23 -53.31 47.71
CA ALA A 218 -23.99 -54.12 46.76
C ALA A 218 -23.25 -55.41 46.39
N MET A 219 -21.92 -55.36 46.18
CA MET A 219 -21.11 -56.57 45.90
C MET A 219 -21.08 -57.54 47.08
N THR A 220 -21.04 -57.06 48.33
CA THR A 220 -21.04 -57.94 49.51
C THR A 220 -22.39 -58.59 49.79
N PHE A 221 -23.49 -57.94 49.39
CA PHE A 221 -24.85 -58.46 49.56
C PHE A 221 -25.43 -59.09 48.29
N ALA A 222 -24.71 -59.00 47.16
CA ALA A 222 -25.10 -59.66 45.92
C ALA A 222 -24.88 -61.18 46.09
N PRO A 223 -25.92 -62.01 45.87
CA PRO A 223 -25.73 -63.45 45.83
C PRO A 223 -24.79 -63.80 44.68
N ALA A 224 -23.81 -64.67 44.93
CA ALA A 224 -22.91 -65.16 43.89
C ALA A 224 -23.72 -65.79 42.75
N PRO A 225 -23.44 -65.48 41.47
CA PRO A 225 -24.11 -66.17 40.38
C PRO A 225 -23.79 -67.66 40.47
N ALA A 226 -24.83 -68.49 40.39
CA ALA A 226 -24.68 -69.93 40.28
C ALA A 226 -23.93 -70.24 38.98
N GLU A 227 -22.90 -71.09 39.05
CA GLU A 227 -22.23 -71.61 37.86
C GLU A 227 -23.25 -72.42 37.04
N GLU A 228 -23.49 -72.04 35.78
CA GLU A 228 -24.37 -72.81 34.89
C GLU A 228 -23.65 -74.08 34.43
N GLY A 229 -24.10 -75.22 34.97
CA GLY A 229 -24.06 -76.52 34.28
C GLY A 229 -25.40 -76.78 33.60
N GLU A 230 -25.39 -76.79 32.26
CA GLU A 230 -26.28 -77.46 31.30
C GLU A 230 -27.82 -77.40 31.47
N GLY A 231 -28.51 -76.85 30.45
CA GLY A 231 -29.95 -77.07 30.30
C GLY A 231 -30.68 -76.28 29.19
N GLN A 232 -30.40 -76.63 27.92
CA GLN A 232 -31.32 -76.71 26.76
C GLN A 232 -32.54 -75.75 26.67
N GLY A 233 -32.56 -74.92 25.61
CA GLY A 233 -33.64 -73.96 25.33
C GLY A 233 -34.90 -74.51 24.64
N GLN A 234 -35.63 -73.56 23.99
CA GLN A 234 -36.84 -73.64 23.12
C GLN A 234 -38.09 -73.06 23.83
N GLY A 235 -38.89 -72.12 23.31
CA GLY A 235 -39.07 -71.51 21.99
C GLY A 235 -40.59 -71.46 21.65
N SER A 236 -41.10 -70.31 21.17
CA SER A 236 -42.43 -70.07 20.54
C SER A 236 -43.64 -69.83 21.48
N GLY A 237 -44.57 -68.87 21.30
CA GLY A 237 -44.85 -67.87 20.26
C GLY A 237 -46.36 -67.49 20.26
N GLY A 238 -46.72 -66.24 19.89
CA GLY A 238 -47.96 -65.98 19.11
C GLY A 238 -49.11 -65.09 19.67
N ARG A 239 -49.29 -63.94 19.01
CA ARG A 239 -50.54 -63.28 18.53
C ARG A 239 -51.65 -62.83 19.50
N LYS A 240 -51.87 -61.52 19.56
CA LYS A 240 -52.96 -60.81 18.86
C LYS A 240 -52.63 -59.33 18.71
#